data_AF-A0A8T6WCB3-F1
#
_entry.id   AF-A0A8T6WCB3-F1
#
_cell.length_a   1.000
_cell.length_b   1.000
_cell.length_c   1.000
_cell.angle_alpha   90.00
_cell.angle_beta   90.00
_cell.angle_gamma   90.00
#
_symmetry.space_group_name_H-M   'P 1'
#
loop_
_entity.id
_entity.type
_entity.pdbx_description
1 polymer ?
#
loop_
_entity_poly.entity_id
_entity_poly.type
_entity_poly.pdbx_seq_one_letter_code
_entity_poly.pdbx_strand_id
1 'polypeptide(L)'
;AEDVVKKKLAGEADRVIMNLPEKAVQFVGAACEALKPKGGIIHFYTFVNSSKTLEEAKVTFVHEVEESGRKVKDTLSSRRVRSTAPYEWQAVLDA
;
A
#
# COMPACT_ATOMS: atom_id res chain seq x y z
N ALA A 1 -7.69 -7.77 11.75
CA ALA A 1 -6.48 -6.90 11.72
C ALA A 1 -6.88 -5.43 11.88
N GLU A 2 -7.87 -4.96 11.11
CA GLU A 2 -8.38 -3.58 11.18
C GLU A 2 -8.77 -3.12 12.59
N ASP A 3 -9.42 -3.98 13.37
CA ASP A 3 -9.79 -3.64 14.76
C ASP A 3 -8.60 -3.30 15.66
N VAL A 4 -7.45 -3.95 15.45
CA VAL A 4 -6.23 -3.68 16.21
C VAL A 4 -5.66 -2.34 15.80
N VAL A 5 -5.69 -2.02 14.50
CA VAL A 5 -5.24 -0.74 13.98
C VAL A 5 -6.06 0.39 14.58
N LYS A 6 -7.39 0.31 14.46
CA LYS A 6 -8.32 1.31 15.01
C LYS A 6 -8.16 1.52 16.50
N LYS A 7 -7.94 0.45 17.28
CA LYS A 7 -7.91 0.53 18.75
C LYS A 7 -6.55 0.87 19.34
N LYS A 8 -5.46 0.54 18.66
CA LYS A 8 -4.11 0.58 19.26
C LYS A 8 -3.04 1.29 18.43
N LEU A 9 -3.26 1.51 17.14
CA LEU A 9 -2.22 2.01 16.22
C LEU A 9 -2.67 3.23 15.42
N ALA A 10 -3.91 3.68 15.58
CA ALA A 10 -4.46 4.82 14.86
C ALA A 10 -3.64 6.07 15.18
N GLY A 11 -3.07 6.71 14.15
CA GLY A 11 -2.28 7.92 14.33
C GLY A 11 -0.88 7.72 14.92
N GLU A 12 -0.36 6.49 15.04
CA GLU A 12 0.90 6.21 15.75
C GLU A 12 2.10 5.94 14.83
N ALA A 13 1.88 5.54 13.58
CA ALA A 13 2.95 5.12 12.68
C ALA A 13 3.51 6.27 11.83
N ASP A 14 4.84 6.39 11.77
CA ASP A 14 5.53 7.16 10.72
C ASP A 14 5.73 6.31 9.44
N ARG A 15 5.67 4.98 9.56
CA ARG A 15 5.84 4.03 8.46
C ARG A 15 4.96 2.79 8.65
N VAL A 16 4.31 2.34 7.58
CA VAL A 16 3.48 1.12 7.55
C VAL A 16 4.03 0.18 6.47
N ILE A 17 4.17 -1.11 6.81
CA ILE A 17 4.61 -2.15 5.89
C ILE A 17 3.44 -3.09 5.61
N MET A 18 2.94 -3.10 4.37
CA MET A 18 1.82 -3.94 3.95
C MET A 18 2.34 -5.25 3.36
N ASN A 19 2.88 -6.13 4.21
CA ASN A 19 3.56 -7.36 3.79
C ASN A 19 2.60 -8.52 3.40
N LEU A 20 1.37 -8.20 2.98
CA LEU A 20 0.39 -9.18 2.49
C LEU A 20 -0.05 -8.82 1.06
N PRO A 21 0.74 -9.18 0.04
CA PRO A 21 0.57 -8.65 -1.32
C PRO A 21 -0.77 -9.01 -1.98
N GLU A 22 -1.30 -10.19 -1.66
CA GLU A 22 -2.55 -10.73 -2.23
C GLU A 22 -3.78 -9.89 -1.87
N LYS A 23 -3.79 -9.29 -0.66
CA LYS A 23 -4.92 -8.53 -0.14
C LYS A 23 -4.58 -7.08 0.19
N ALA A 24 -3.40 -6.61 -0.21
CA ALA A 24 -2.88 -5.31 0.23
C ALA A 24 -3.86 -4.15 -0.05
N VAL A 25 -4.52 -4.14 -1.21
CA VAL A 25 -5.49 -3.10 -1.59
C VAL A 25 -6.59 -2.93 -0.53
N GLN A 26 -7.12 -4.04 0.00
CA GLN A 26 -8.21 -4.03 0.99
C GLN A 26 -7.80 -3.37 2.31
N PHE A 27 -6.50 -3.33 2.63
CA PHE A 27 -5.98 -2.80 3.88
C PHE A 27 -5.38 -1.39 3.75
N VAL A 28 -5.49 -0.74 2.59
CA VAL A 28 -4.96 0.62 2.39
C VAL A 28 -5.62 1.61 3.36
N GLY A 29 -6.94 1.54 3.53
CA GLY A 29 -7.65 2.38 4.49
C GLY A 29 -7.13 2.21 5.93
N ALA A 30 -6.93 0.96 6.38
CA ALA A 30 -6.34 0.70 7.69
C ALA A 30 -4.89 1.20 7.79
N ALA A 31 -4.08 1.07 6.73
CA ALA A 31 -2.73 1.63 6.71
C ALA A 31 -2.75 3.15 6.86
N CYS A 32 -3.68 3.83 6.18
CA CYS A 32 -3.90 5.26 6.31
C CYS A 32 -4.37 5.68 7.71
N GLU A 33 -5.24 4.90 8.37
CA GLU A 33 -5.64 5.14 9.76
C GLU A 33 -4.46 5.00 10.73
N ALA A 34 -3.56 4.03 10.50
CA ALA A 34 -2.40 3.82 11.35
C ALA A 34 -1.38 4.97 11.27
N LEU A 35 -1.31 5.67 10.14
CA LEU A 35 -0.36 6.77 9.96
C LEU A 35 -0.67 7.97 10.84
N LYS A 36 0.38 8.64 11.33
CA LYS A 36 0.25 9.93 12.03
C LYS A 36 -0.51 10.97 11.19
N PRO A 37 -1.16 11.97 11.82
CA PRO A 37 -1.86 13.06 11.11
C PRO A 37 -0.94 13.88 10.19
N LYS A 38 0.34 14.01 10.57
CA LYS A 38 1.37 14.68 9.74
C LYS A 38 1.76 13.90 8.48
N GLY A 39 1.25 12.69 8.29
CA GLY A 39 1.63 11.76 7.23
C GLY A 39 2.69 10.74 7.65
N GLY A 40 3.19 10.00 6.67
CA GLY A 40 4.21 8.97 6.79
C GLY A 40 4.34 8.18 5.49
N ILE A 41 5.04 7.05 5.53
CA ILE A 41 5.34 6.23 4.34
C ILE A 41 4.62 4.89 4.42
N ILE A 42 3.95 4.49 3.36
CA ILE A 42 3.37 3.15 3.18
C ILE A 42 4.22 2.39 2.17
N HIS A 43 4.70 1.21 2.60
CA HIS A 43 5.31 0.22 1.71
C HIS A 43 4.22 -0.75 1.25
N PHE A 44 3.66 -0.47 0.08
CA PHE A 44 2.56 -1.23 -0.51
C PHE A 44 3.11 -2.35 -1.39
N TYR A 45 3.09 -3.58 -0.88
CA TYR A 45 3.42 -4.75 -1.69
C TYR A 45 2.18 -5.27 -2.42
N THR A 46 2.33 -5.66 -3.68
CA THR A 46 1.27 -6.33 -4.45
C THR A 46 1.87 -7.27 -5.49
N PHE A 47 1.02 -8.01 -6.20
CA PHE A 47 1.42 -8.78 -7.37
C PHE A 47 1.08 -8.03 -8.65
N VAL A 48 1.99 -8.10 -9.61
CA VAL A 48 1.84 -7.57 -10.96
C VAL A 48 2.13 -8.68 -11.96
N ASN A 49 1.37 -8.70 -13.05
CA ASN A 49 1.50 -9.69 -14.11
C ASN A 49 1.16 -9.06 -15.46
N SER A 50 1.00 -9.86 -16.52
CA SER A 50 0.64 -9.37 -17.85
C SER A 50 -0.69 -8.58 -17.89
N SER A 51 -1.60 -8.85 -16.97
CA SER A 51 -2.93 -8.23 -16.90
C SER A 51 -3.03 -7.12 -15.86
N LYS A 52 -2.08 -7.04 -14.92
CA LYS A 52 -2.02 -5.99 -13.91
C LYS A 52 -0.61 -5.40 -13.85
N THR A 53 -0.45 -4.25 -14.46
CA THR A 53 0.83 -3.53 -14.53
C THR A 53 1.15 -2.82 -13.21
N LEU A 54 2.41 -2.37 -13.10
CA LEU A 54 2.87 -1.58 -11.96
C LEU A 54 2.16 -0.21 -11.90
N GLU A 55 1.86 0.38 -13.05
CA GLU A 55 1.13 1.66 -13.11
C GLU A 55 -0.34 1.50 -12.69
N GLU A 56 -1.01 0.42 -13.12
CA GLU A 56 -2.37 0.12 -12.66
C GLU A 56 -2.40 -0.11 -11.14
N ALA A 57 -1.42 -0.83 -10.59
CA ALA A 57 -1.29 -1.00 -9.15
C ALA A 57 -1.11 0.34 -8.42
N LYS A 58 -0.36 1.27 -9.00
CA LYS A 58 -0.18 2.62 -8.46
C LYS A 58 -1.48 3.43 -8.50
N VAL A 59 -2.22 3.40 -9.60
CA VAL A 59 -3.52 4.06 -9.72
C VAL A 59 -4.51 3.52 -8.69
N THR A 60 -4.60 2.19 -8.55
CA THR A 60 -5.44 1.57 -7.52
C THR A 60 -5.03 2.01 -6.12
N PHE A 61 -3.74 2.03 -5.81
CA PHE A 61 -3.27 2.47 -4.49
C PHE A 61 -3.64 3.93 -4.21
N VAL A 62 -3.42 4.85 -5.16
CA VAL A 62 -3.76 6.27 -5.00
C VAL A 62 -5.26 6.44 -4.78
N HIS A 63 -6.09 5.74 -5.57
CA HIS A 63 -7.54 5.75 -5.42
C HIS A 63 -7.98 5.33 -4.00
N GLU A 64 -7.48 4.20 -3.50
CA GLU A 64 -7.84 3.74 -2.14
C GLU A 64 -7.35 4.69 -1.04
N VAL A 65 -6.21 5.35 -1.24
CA VAL A 65 -5.73 6.38 -0.31
C VAL A 65 -6.67 7.59 -0.31
N GLU A 66 -7.15 8.02 -1.48
CA GLU A 66 -8.10 9.12 -1.60
C GLU A 66 -9.47 8.79 -0.98
N GLU A 67 -9.98 7.58 -1.20
CA GLU A 67 -11.20 7.07 -0.55
C GLU A 67 -11.07 7.03 0.98
N SER A 68 -9.85 6.85 1.52
CA SER A 68 -9.57 6.92 2.96
C SER A 68 -9.50 8.36 3.52
N GLY A 69 -9.72 9.38 2.69
CA GLY A 69 -9.65 10.79 3.07
C GLY A 69 -8.23 11.35 3.18
N ARG A 70 -7.23 10.65 2.63
CA ARG A 70 -5.83 11.11 2.57
C ARG A 70 -5.43 11.39 1.13
N LYS A 71 -4.23 11.95 0.93
CA LYS A 71 -3.66 12.19 -0.40
C LYS A 71 -2.24 11.65 -0.45
N VAL A 72 -1.89 11.03 -1.56
CA VAL A 72 -0.50 10.66 -1.85
C VAL A 72 0.23 11.92 -2.28
N LYS A 73 1.28 12.30 -1.55
CA LYS A 73 2.08 13.49 -1.87
C LYS A 73 3.07 13.19 -2.99
N ASP A 74 3.89 12.16 -2.78
CA ASP A 74 4.96 11.76 -3.69
C ASP A 74 5.00 10.24 -3.75
N THR A 75 5.28 9.69 -4.93
CA THR A 75 5.64 8.27 -5.07
C THR A 75 7.16 8.17 -5.07
N LEU A 76 7.74 7.73 -3.96
CA LEU A 76 9.19 7.67 -3.76
C LEU A 76 9.83 6.60 -4.62
N SER A 77 9.20 5.43 -4.73
CA SER A 77 9.73 4.32 -5.50
C SER A 77 8.62 3.38 -5.96
N SER A 78 8.80 2.77 -7.14
CA SER A 78 8.00 1.65 -7.60
C SER A 78 8.92 0.66 -8.30
N ARG A 79 8.89 -0.61 -7.88
CA ARG A 79 9.77 -1.64 -8.49
C ARG A 79 9.23 -3.05 -8.37
N ARG A 80 9.63 -3.91 -9.30
CA ARG A 80 9.49 -5.37 -9.19
C ARG A 80 10.59 -5.89 -8.26
N VAL A 81 10.19 -6.65 -7.25
CA VAL A 81 11.07 -7.17 -6.19
C VAL A 81 11.61 -8.55 -6.55
N ARG A 82 10.71 -9.48 -6.93
CA ARG A 82 11.06 -10.85 -7.34
C ARG A 82 9.97 -11.47 -8.19
N SER A 83 10.32 -12.46 -9.01
CA SER A 83 9.32 -13.30 -9.67
C SER A 83 8.69 -14.26 -8.67
N THR A 84 7.38 -14.49 -8.79
CA THR A 84 6.61 -15.39 -7.92
C THR A 84 6.01 -16.56 -8.69
N ALA A 85 5.70 -16.36 -9.97
CA ALA A 85 5.22 -17.39 -10.90
C ALA A 85 5.54 -16.97 -12.35
N PRO A 86 5.32 -17.84 -13.36
CA PRO A 86 5.40 -17.45 -14.77
C PRO A 86 4.56 -16.21 -15.05
N TYR A 87 5.17 -15.18 -15.61
CA TYR A 87 4.55 -13.88 -15.91
C TYR A 87 4.03 -13.12 -14.69
N GLU A 88 4.42 -13.48 -13.47
CA GLU A 88 4.03 -12.79 -12.23
C GLU A 88 5.24 -12.37 -11.40
N TRP A 89 5.16 -11.16 -10.86
CA TRP A 89 6.15 -10.57 -9.97
C TRP A 89 5.49 -9.98 -8.74
N GLN A 90 6.15 -10.14 -7.61
CA GLN A 90 5.91 -9.29 -6.45
C GLN A 90 6.51 -7.92 -6.73
N ALA A 91 5.73 -6.86 -6.54
CA ALA A 91 6.15 -5.47 -6.66
C ALA A 91 5.93 -4.73 -5.34
N VAL A 92 6.63 -3.61 -5.21
CA VAL A 92 6.46 -2.66 -4.10
C VAL A 92 6.31 -1.25 -4.64
N LEU A 93 5.43 -0.49 -3.99
CA LEU A 93 5.22 0.94 -4.17
C LEU A 93 5.46 1.62 -2.82
N ASP A 94 6.36 2.59 -2.79
CA ASP A 94 6.65 3.40 -1.61
C ASP A 94 6.08 4.81 -1.83
N ALA A 95 5.14 5.21 -0.98
CA ALA A 95 4.41 6.48 -1.10
C ALA A 95 3.94 7.01 0.26
#